data_AF-A0A2D7D8Q1-F1
#
_entry.id   AF-A0A2D7D8Q1-F1
#
_cell.length_a   1.000
_cell.length_b   1.000
_cell.length_c   1.000
_cell.angle_alpha   90.00
_cell.angle_beta   90.00
_cell.angle_gamma   90.00
#
_symmetry.space_group_name_H-M   'P 1'
#
loop_
_entity.id
_entity.type
_entity.pdbx_description
1 polymer ?
#
loop_
_entity_poly.entity_id
_entity_poly.type
_entity_poly.pdbx_seq_one_letter_code
_entity_poly.pdbx_strand_id
1 'polypeptide(L)'
;MHQQRPLQQKRHRADPVRTGSSRYLLHRSQQCPNIGASAFSQDTHLISITLPDSVKTIEYQAFFDCKALESITLSDNLQTIGSSAFSGCSSLESITLPNNLQTIAASAFRGCYSLGSITLPNNLQTIGDDAINNCTALESITLPASVTSIGNRVFSYCSNLASITFLGDAPTVGSTIFRGVASSAKVYVLPAATGFGTTFEGLPVETFTLPPSIHAIAHHNDNLLITLNEGTSGITVEETADLTADNWITNHNPTVTNGAFQLPTTHTQRYFRFSN
;
A
#
# COMPACT_ATOMS: atom_id res chain seq x y z
N MET A 1 29.34 34.92 41.18
CA MET A 1 28.52 35.13 39.97
C MET A 1 28.73 33.92 39.06
N HIS A 2 28.04 32.80 39.28
CA HIS A 2 26.69 32.52 38.78
C HIS A 2 26.43 33.09 37.37
N GLN A 3 26.50 32.23 36.36
CA GLN A 3 25.29 31.77 35.66
C GLN A 3 25.62 30.52 34.81
N GLN A 4 25.15 29.37 35.29
CA GLN A 4 24.96 28.17 34.50
C GLN A 4 23.84 28.45 33.49
N ARG A 5 24.09 28.24 32.20
CA ARG A 5 23.02 28.12 31.19
C ARG A 5 22.58 26.65 31.14
N PRO A 6 21.27 26.36 31.12
CA PRO A 6 20.78 24.99 31.26
C PRO A 6 21.07 24.15 30.02
N LEU A 7 21.46 22.90 30.27
CA LEU A 7 21.51 21.79 29.32
C LEU A 7 20.16 21.62 28.62
N GLN A 8 20.00 22.17 27.42
CA GLN A 8 18.95 21.73 26.50
C GLN A 8 19.34 20.35 25.99
N GLN A 9 18.54 19.35 26.37
CA GLN A 9 18.60 17.95 25.95
C GLN A 9 19.05 17.80 24.49
N LYS A 10 20.24 17.24 24.27
CA LYS A 10 20.62 16.58 23.02
C LYS A 10 19.69 15.39 22.78
N ARG A 11 18.49 15.63 22.25
CA ARG A 11 17.69 14.56 21.65
C ARG A 11 18.45 14.06 20.43
N HIS A 12 18.62 12.74 20.33
CA HIS A 12 19.21 12.05 19.20
C HIS A 12 18.33 12.26 17.95
N ARG A 13 18.47 13.43 17.32
CA ARG A 13 17.89 13.72 16.01
C ARG A 13 18.92 13.31 14.97
N ALA A 14 18.50 12.49 14.01
CA ALA A 14 19.25 12.29 12.80
C ALA A 14 19.23 13.61 12.03
N ASP A 15 20.19 14.50 12.30
CA ASP A 15 20.44 15.65 11.43
C ASP A 15 21.04 15.10 10.14
N PRO A 16 20.32 15.17 9.01
CA PRO A 16 20.76 14.52 7.79
C PRO A 16 21.94 15.32 7.21
N VAL A 17 23.09 14.66 7.04
CA VAL A 17 24.30 15.29 6.49
C VAL A 17 24.13 15.42 4.98
N ARG A 18 24.03 16.66 4.50
CA ARG A 18 23.91 16.98 3.07
C ARG A 18 25.20 16.60 2.33
N THR A 19 25.25 15.42 1.73
CA THR A 19 26.27 15.12 0.70
C THR A 19 25.89 15.86 -0.58
N GLY A 20 26.85 16.37 -1.34
CA GLY A 20 26.68 17.34 -2.44
C GLY A 20 25.86 16.94 -3.67
N SER A 21 25.06 15.89 -3.57
CA SER A 21 24.06 15.47 -4.57
C SER A 21 22.80 15.17 -3.77
N SER A 22 21.62 15.62 -4.23
CA SER A 22 20.28 15.56 -3.60
C SER A 22 19.76 14.16 -3.17
N ARG A 23 20.61 13.37 -2.53
CA ARG A 23 20.45 12.01 -2.04
C ARG A 23 20.95 11.99 -0.61
N TYR A 24 20.05 11.75 0.33
CA TYR A 24 20.45 11.53 1.72
C TYR A 24 20.68 10.04 1.95
N LEU A 25 21.91 9.68 2.30
CA LEU A 25 22.22 8.39 2.91
C LEU A 25 22.36 8.62 4.40
N LEU A 26 21.41 8.12 5.19
CA LEU A 26 21.57 8.08 6.65
C LEU A 26 22.72 7.11 6.96
N HIS A 27 23.87 7.65 7.37
CA HIS A 27 25.10 6.87 7.61
C HIS A 27 24.83 5.72 8.60
N ARG A 28 25.36 4.52 8.30
CA ARG A 28 25.23 3.26 9.06
C ARG A 28 25.60 3.30 10.57
N SER A 29 26.09 4.41 11.10
CA SER A 29 26.58 4.52 12.48
C SER A 29 25.54 4.97 13.51
N GLN A 30 24.27 5.18 13.13
CA GLN A 30 23.21 5.55 14.06
C GLN A 30 22.08 4.52 14.02
N GLN A 31 21.91 3.83 15.16
CA GLN A 31 20.74 3.06 15.54
C GLN A 31 19.52 3.99 15.69
N CYS A 32 19.14 4.73 14.66
CA CYS A 32 18.01 5.66 14.74
C CYS A 32 16.74 4.86 14.43
N PRO A 33 15.96 4.42 15.44
CA PRO A 33 14.73 3.68 15.17
C PRO A 33 13.67 4.57 14.52
N ASN A 34 13.82 5.89 14.58
CA ASN A 34 12.75 6.81 14.21
C ASN A 34 13.27 7.88 13.25
N ILE A 35 12.49 8.18 12.21
CA ILE A 35 12.55 9.47 11.53
C ILE A 35 11.63 10.41 12.31
N GLY A 36 12.24 11.39 12.99
CA GLY A 36 11.53 12.26 13.93
C GLY A 36 10.47 13.14 13.28
N ALA A 37 9.54 13.62 14.10
CA ALA A 37 8.45 14.48 13.63
C ALA A 37 8.99 15.71 12.89
N SER A 38 8.42 15.96 11.70
CA SER A 38 8.81 17.04 10.78
C SER A 38 10.29 17.07 10.35
N ALA A 39 11.03 15.96 10.48
CA ALA A 39 12.48 15.93 10.24
C ALA A 39 12.93 16.47 8.86
N PHE A 40 12.16 16.20 7.82
CA PHE A 40 12.38 16.66 6.44
C PHE A 40 11.24 17.55 5.94
N SER A 41 10.33 18.02 6.81
CA SER A 41 9.16 18.77 6.35
C SER A 41 9.55 20.00 5.51
N GLN A 42 8.88 20.16 4.37
CA GLN A 42 9.09 21.21 3.38
C GLN A 42 10.50 21.19 2.77
N ASP A 43 11.23 20.07 2.84
CA ASP A 43 12.48 19.93 2.10
C ASP A 43 12.18 19.84 0.59
N THR A 44 12.29 20.98 -0.08
CA THR A 44 12.06 21.12 -1.52
C THR A 44 13.22 20.62 -2.38
N HIS A 45 14.30 20.10 -1.78
CA HIS A 45 15.48 19.60 -2.49
C HIS A 45 15.68 18.09 -2.30
N LEU A 46 14.94 17.47 -1.38
CA LEU A 46 14.94 16.03 -1.18
C LEU A 46 14.26 15.35 -2.37
N ILE A 47 15.05 14.74 -3.27
CA ILE A 47 14.53 14.03 -4.44
C ILE A 47 14.33 12.54 -4.14
N SER A 48 15.28 11.93 -3.44
CA SER A 48 15.18 10.54 -3.02
C SER A 48 15.89 10.25 -1.72
N ILE A 49 15.40 9.23 -1.01
CA ILE A 49 15.98 8.75 0.24
C ILE A 49 15.81 7.24 0.40
N THR A 50 16.84 6.59 0.95
CA THR A 50 16.78 5.19 1.36
C THR A 50 16.90 5.14 2.88
N LEU A 51 15.86 4.64 3.55
CA LEU A 51 15.86 4.47 4.99
C LEU A 51 16.61 3.19 5.37
N PRO A 52 17.49 3.22 6.39
CA PRO A 52 18.18 2.02 6.84
C PRO A 52 17.23 1.07 7.58
N ASP A 53 17.56 -0.22 7.58
CA ASP A 53 16.75 -1.28 8.22
C ASP A 53 16.50 -1.11 9.73
N SER A 54 17.27 -0.22 10.37
CA SER A 54 17.05 0.13 11.78
C SER A 54 15.80 0.96 12.01
N VAL A 55 15.25 1.62 10.98
CA VAL A 55 14.09 2.52 11.11
C VAL A 55 12.81 1.71 11.30
N LYS A 56 12.19 1.89 12.45
CA LYS A 56 10.90 1.31 12.85
C LYS A 56 9.75 2.30 12.76
N THR A 57 10.02 3.60 12.82
CA THR A 57 8.96 4.62 12.85
C THR A 57 9.29 5.80 11.97
N ILE A 58 8.30 6.26 11.21
CA ILE A 58 8.28 7.58 10.57
C ILE A 58 7.21 8.38 11.31
N GLU A 59 7.61 9.43 12.02
CA GLU A 59 6.72 10.19 12.89
C GLU A 59 5.86 11.20 12.11
N TYR A 60 4.99 11.89 12.84
CA TYR A 60 4.08 12.93 12.34
C TYR A 60 4.81 13.94 11.43
N GLN A 61 4.26 14.15 10.22
CA GLN A 61 4.77 15.12 9.25
C GLN A 61 6.25 14.97 8.85
N ALA A 62 6.89 13.82 9.09
CA ALA A 62 8.33 13.63 8.85
C ALA A 62 8.82 14.09 7.47
N PHE A 63 8.02 13.89 6.41
CA PHE A 63 8.27 14.32 5.02
C PHE A 63 7.14 15.21 4.49
N PHE A 64 6.44 15.93 5.38
CA PHE A 64 5.31 16.78 4.97
C PHE A 64 5.76 17.86 3.98
N ASP A 65 5.10 17.94 2.83
CA ASP A 65 5.34 18.91 1.76
C ASP A 65 6.77 18.84 1.15
N CYS A 66 7.40 17.66 1.18
CA CYS A 66 8.61 17.37 0.40
C CYS A 66 8.26 17.27 -1.10
N LYS A 67 7.94 18.39 -1.74
CA LYS A 67 7.39 18.42 -3.11
C LYS A 67 8.30 17.82 -4.17
N ALA A 68 9.61 17.79 -3.93
CA ALA A 68 10.58 17.21 -4.86
C ALA A 68 10.81 15.71 -4.64
N LEU A 69 10.25 15.10 -3.58
CA LEU A 69 10.48 13.70 -3.27
C LEU A 69 9.77 12.81 -4.29
N GLU A 70 10.55 12.24 -5.20
CA GLU A 70 10.09 11.35 -6.28
C GLU A 70 10.05 9.89 -5.83
N SER A 71 11.01 9.48 -4.99
CA SER A 71 11.14 8.08 -4.54
C SER A 71 11.67 7.95 -3.12
N ILE A 72 11.13 6.97 -2.39
CA ILE A 72 11.62 6.58 -1.07
C ILE A 72 11.66 5.06 -0.95
N THR A 73 12.79 4.53 -0.48
CA THR A 73 12.90 3.13 -0.04
C THR A 73 12.70 3.09 1.46
N LEU A 74 11.62 2.45 1.90
CA LEU A 74 11.29 2.24 3.31
C LEU A 74 12.10 1.07 3.88
N SER A 75 12.22 1.01 5.21
CA SER A 75 12.74 -0.17 5.89
C SER A 75 11.72 -1.30 5.91
N ASP A 76 12.16 -2.53 5.67
CA ASP A 76 11.30 -3.72 5.82
C ASP A 76 10.81 -3.91 7.27
N ASN A 77 11.53 -3.37 8.26
CA ASN A 77 11.20 -3.42 9.68
C ASN A 77 10.31 -2.25 10.15
N LEU A 78 9.86 -1.39 9.25
CA LEU A 78 9.03 -0.24 9.59
C LEU A 78 7.67 -0.68 10.14
N GLN A 79 7.34 -0.21 11.34
CA GLN A 79 6.14 -0.57 12.08
C GLN A 79 5.09 0.54 12.10
N THR A 80 5.50 1.79 11.82
CA THR A 80 4.58 2.93 11.92
C THR A 80 4.91 4.03 10.92
N ILE A 81 3.88 4.53 10.24
CA ILE A 81 3.87 5.77 9.48
C ILE A 81 2.88 6.72 10.15
N GLY A 82 3.36 7.84 10.64
CA GLY A 82 2.57 8.83 11.38
C GLY A 82 1.64 9.65 10.48
N SER A 83 0.72 10.38 11.12
CA SER A 83 -0.22 11.24 10.41
C SER A 83 0.51 12.28 9.57
N SER A 84 -0.01 12.52 8.36
CA SER A 84 0.55 13.46 7.38
C SER A 84 2.03 13.24 7.04
N ALA A 85 2.61 12.07 7.32
CA ALA A 85 4.04 11.82 7.15
C ALA A 85 4.56 12.15 5.74
N PHE A 86 3.78 11.88 4.70
CA PHE A 86 4.09 12.18 3.30
C PHE A 86 3.05 13.10 2.65
N SER A 87 2.23 13.80 3.45
CA SER A 87 1.21 14.68 2.85
C SER A 87 1.88 15.80 2.08
N GLY A 88 1.45 16.04 0.84
CA GLY A 88 2.02 17.07 -0.04
C GLY A 88 3.32 16.66 -0.73
N CYS A 89 3.76 15.39 -0.64
CA CYS A 89 4.83 14.86 -1.48
C CYS A 89 4.35 14.71 -2.94
N SER A 90 4.13 15.84 -3.61
CA SER A 90 3.42 15.92 -4.89
C SER A 90 4.08 15.15 -6.02
N SER A 91 5.40 14.96 -5.96
CA SER A 91 6.17 14.23 -6.98
C SER A 91 6.38 12.75 -6.68
N LEU A 92 5.92 12.22 -5.53
CA LEU A 92 6.13 10.82 -5.18
C LEU A 92 5.33 9.93 -6.13
N GLU A 93 6.00 9.15 -6.97
CA GLU A 93 5.34 8.40 -8.06
C GLU A 93 4.82 7.03 -7.63
N SER A 94 5.60 6.35 -6.79
CA SER A 94 5.23 5.04 -6.26
C SER A 94 5.78 4.81 -4.87
N ILE A 95 5.11 3.96 -4.09
CA ILE A 95 5.61 3.51 -2.79
C ILE A 95 5.15 2.09 -2.46
N THR A 96 6.07 1.29 -1.91
CA THR A 96 5.78 -0.03 -1.37
C THR A 96 5.79 0.03 0.15
N LEU A 97 4.64 -0.23 0.77
CA LEU A 97 4.50 -0.25 2.22
C LEU A 97 4.92 -1.62 2.79
N PRO A 98 5.79 -1.65 3.82
CA PRO A 98 6.28 -2.90 4.39
C PRO A 98 5.21 -3.67 5.17
N ASN A 99 5.25 -5.00 5.10
CA ASN A 99 4.26 -5.94 5.67
C ASN A 99 4.06 -5.88 7.19
N ASN A 100 4.94 -5.18 7.90
CA ASN A 100 4.84 -4.96 9.35
C ASN A 100 3.86 -3.83 9.74
N LEU A 101 3.36 -3.05 8.77
CA LEU A 101 2.39 -1.99 9.02
C LEU A 101 0.97 -2.53 9.16
N GLN A 102 0.30 -2.16 10.25
CA GLN A 102 -1.11 -2.48 10.50
C GLN A 102 -2.04 -1.29 10.21
N THR A 103 -1.49 -0.08 10.08
CA THR A 103 -2.28 1.15 9.91
C THR A 103 -1.58 2.12 8.97
N ILE A 104 -2.36 2.72 8.08
CA ILE A 104 -1.99 3.96 7.39
C ILE A 104 -2.66 5.11 8.14
N ALA A 105 -1.88 5.98 8.76
CA ALA A 105 -2.41 7.06 9.59
C ALA A 105 -3.14 8.13 8.76
N ALA A 106 -3.92 8.96 9.46
CA ALA A 106 -4.70 10.03 8.84
C ALA A 106 -3.81 10.95 7.97
N SER A 107 -4.28 11.25 6.76
CA SER A 107 -3.61 12.08 5.75
C SER A 107 -2.20 11.64 5.37
N ALA A 108 -1.76 10.40 5.67
CA ALA A 108 -0.37 9.98 5.48
C ALA A 108 0.18 10.27 4.08
N PHE A 109 -0.63 10.10 3.02
CA PHE A 109 -0.28 10.35 1.62
C PHE A 109 -1.20 11.39 0.96
N ARG A 110 -1.86 12.24 1.76
CA ARG A 110 -2.79 13.25 1.22
C ARG A 110 -2.06 14.21 0.29
N GLY A 111 -2.54 14.36 -0.95
CA GLY A 111 -2.00 15.28 -1.95
C GLY A 111 -0.71 14.82 -2.61
N CYS A 112 -0.41 13.51 -2.57
CA CYS A 112 0.64 12.94 -3.42
C CYS A 112 0.13 12.83 -4.87
N TYR A 113 0.07 13.95 -5.58
CA TYR A 113 -0.60 14.06 -6.89
C TYR A 113 -0.06 13.11 -7.96
N SER A 114 1.25 12.85 -7.97
CA SER A 114 1.91 11.93 -8.89
C SER A 114 1.88 10.46 -8.46
N LEU A 115 1.30 10.12 -7.28
CA LEU A 115 1.30 8.75 -6.77
C LEU A 115 0.38 7.87 -7.62
N GLY A 116 0.96 7.19 -8.61
CA GLY A 116 0.26 6.29 -9.53
C GLY A 116 0.15 4.86 -9.01
N SER A 117 1.03 4.46 -8.08
CA SER A 117 1.02 3.12 -7.49
C SER A 117 1.38 3.13 -6.00
N ILE A 118 0.54 2.48 -5.19
CA ILE A 118 0.81 2.22 -3.78
C ILE A 118 0.57 0.74 -3.48
N THR A 119 1.61 0.04 -3.06
CA THR A 119 1.48 -1.36 -2.62
C THR A 119 1.18 -1.39 -1.13
N LEU A 120 0.03 -1.96 -0.77
CA LEU A 120 -0.43 -2.07 0.61
C LEU A 120 0.09 -3.35 1.30
N PRO A 121 0.33 -3.33 2.61
CA PRO A 121 0.81 -4.49 3.34
C PRO A 121 -0.29 -5.52 3.61
N ASN A 122 0.04 -6.81 3.54
CA ASN A 122 -0.93 -7.90 3.72
C ASN A 122 -1.63 -7.92 5.10
N ASN A 123 -1.00 -7.32 6.12
CA ASN A 123 -1.52 -7.24 7.49
C ASN A 123 -2.19 -5.90 7.82
N LEU A 124 -2.45 -5.06 6.82
CA LEU A 124 -3.07 -3.75 6.99
C LEU A 124 -4.51 -3.89 7.51
N GLN A 125 -4.81 -3.33 8.67
CA GLN A 125 -6.15 -3.40 9.28
C GLN A 125 -6.95 -2.13 9.07
N THR A 126 -6.29 -0.97 9.11
CA THR A 126 -6.96 0.34 9.15
C THR A 126 -6.31 1.36 8.22
N ILE A 127 -7.15 2.08 7.49
CA ILE A 127 -6.75 3.24 6.68
C ILE A 127 -7.43 4.48 7.26
N GLY A 128 -6.66 5.44 7.77
CA GLY A 128 -7.16 6.62 8.46
C GLY A 128 -7.75 7.68 7.54
N ASP A 129 -8.43 8.66 8.13
CA ASP A 129 -9.08 9.76 7.42
C ASP A 129 -8.15 10.47 6.43
N ASP A 130 -8.64 10.73 5.22
CA ASP A 130 -7.94 11.40 4.13
C ASP A 130 -6.58 10.75 3.75
N ALA A 131 -6.30 9.51 4.16
CA ALA A 131 -4.97 8.91 4.02
C ALA A 131 -4.39 8.90 2.59
N ILE A 132 -5.23 8.71 1.57
CA ILE A 132 -4.86 8.65 0.15
C ILE A 132 -5.66 9.71 -0.65
N ASN A 133 -6.09 10.78 0.03
CA ASN A 133 -6.92 11.83 -0.54
C ASN A 133 -6.13 12.66 -1.55
N ASN A 134 -6.76 13.07 -2.67
CA ASN A 134 -6.13 13.86 -3.72
C ASN A 134 -4.89 13.20 -4.38
N CYS A 135 -4.80 11.87 -4.41
CA CYS A 135 -3.80 11.16 -5.22
C CYS A 135 -4.32 11.02 -6.65
N THR A 136 -4.22 12.09 -7.44
CA THR A 136 -4.88 12.21 -8.74
C THR A 136 -4.34 11.28 -9.82
N ALA A 137 -3.09 10.82 -9.72
CA ALA A 137 -2.50 9.87 -10.65
C ALA A 137 -2.84 8.40 -10.34
N LEU A 138 -3.42 8.09 -9.18
CA LEU A 138 -3.72 6.71 -8.78
C LEU A 138 -4.85 6.15 -9.65
N GLU A 139 -4.55 5.15 -10.48
CA GLU A 139 -5.52 4.55 -11.41
C GLU A 139 -6.24 3.34 -10.83
N SER A 140 -5.54 2.56 -10.00
CA SER A 140 -6.11 1.39 -9.34
C SER A 140 -5.49 1.15 -7.98
N ILE A 141 -6.24 0.49 -7.09
CA ILE A 141 -5.71 0.05 -5.79
C ILE A 141 -6.35 -1.27 -5.37
N THR A 142 -5.54 -2.13 -4.75
CA THR A 142 -5.99 -3.41 -4.17
C THR A 142 -5.90 -3.35 -2.65
N LEU A 143 -7.04 -3.53 -1.99
CA LEU A 143 -7.19 -3.55 -0.54
C LEU A 143 -7.04 -5.00 -0.06
N PRO A 144 -6.06 -5.30 0.83
CA PRO A 144 -5.85 -6.64 1.33
C PRO A 144 -7.03 -7.09 2.20
N ALA A 145 -7.22 -8.41 2.32
CA ALA A 145 -8.36 -8.99 3.02
C ALA A 145 -8.43 -8.63 4.51
N SER A 146 -7.30 -8.22 5.09
CA SER A 146 -7.19 -7.79 6.48
C SER A 146 -7.80 -6.41 6.76
N VAL A 147 -8.08 -5.60 5.73
CA VAL A 147 -8.63 -4.24 5.91
C VAL A 147 -10.07 -4.34 6.36
N THR A 148 -10.33 -3.93 7.60
CA THR A 148 -11.68 -3.96 8.20
C THR A 148 -12.26 -2.57 8.45
N SER A 149 -11.42 -1.52 8.43
CA SER A 149 -11.84 -0.13 8.68
C SER A 149 -11.16 0.85 7.73
N ILE A 150 -11.96 1.68 7.06
CA ILE A 150 -11.54 2.75 6.16
C ILE A 150 -12.16 4.06 6.65
N GLY A 151 -11.33 5.08 6.87
CA GLY A 151 -11.73 6.39 7.38
C GLY A 151 -12.52 7.24 6.38
N ASN A 152 -12.82 8.47 6.78
CA ASN A 152 -13.49 9.46 5.94
C ASN A 152 -12.60 9.85 4.75
N ARG A 153 -13.21 10.06 3.57
CA ARG A 153 -12.57 10.69 2.39
C ARG A 153 -11.26 10.06 1.90
N VAL A 154 -11.02 8.78 2.22
CA VAL A 154 -9.74 8.10 1.95
C VAL A 154 -9.33 8.18 0.48
N PHE A 155 -10.25 8.01 -0.46
CA PHE A 155 -10.00 8.11 -1.90
C PHE A 155 -10.66 9.34 -2.54
N SER A 156 -11.05 10.33 -1.73
CA SER A 156 -11.68 11.52 -2.28
C SER A 156 -10.70 12.27 -3.17
N TYR A 157 -11.20 12.70 -4.33
CA TYR A 157 -10.47 13.43 -5.37
C TYR A 157 -9.32 12.64 -6.01
N CYS A 158 -9.31 11.31 -5.90
CA CYS A 158 -8.51 10.45 -6.77
C CYS A 158 -9.18 10.35 -8.14
N SER A 159 -9.08 11.41 -8.94
CA SER A 159 -9.88 11.59 -10.16
C SER A 159 -9.62 10.56 -11.26
N ASN A 160 -8.43 9.97 -11.32
CA ASN A 160 -8.09 8.91 -12.29
C ASN A 160 -8.36 7.50 -11.77
N LEU A 161 -8.82 7.35 -10.52
CA LEU A 161 -9.07 6.04 -9.93
C LEU A 161 -10.22 5.37 -10.69
N ALA A 162 -9.88 4.34 -11.46
CA ALA A 162 -10.78 3.60 -12.33
C ALA A 162 -11.23 2.28 -11.69
N SER A 163 -10.42 1.69 -10.83
CA SER A 163 -10.76 0.43 -10.17
C SER A 163 -10.26 0.33 -8.73
N ILE A 164 -11.08 -0.29 -7.88
CA ILE A 164 -10.75 -0.60 -6.50
C ILE A 164 -11.06 -2.07 -6.27
N THR A 165 -10.06 -2.86 -5.92
CA THR A 165 -10.23 -4.29 -5.66
C THR A 165 -10.21 -4.56 -4.16
N PHE A 166 -11.20 -5.27 -3.64
CA PHE A 166 -11.22 -5.77 -2.27
C PHE A 166 -10.96 -7.28 -2.26
N LEU A 167 -9.95 -7.72 -1.51
CA LEU A 167 -9.62 -9.13 -1.35
C LEU A 167 -10.32 -9.80 -0.16
N GLY A 168 -11.07 -9.03 0.64
CA GLY A 168 -11.85 -9.52 1.78
C GLY A 168 -13.31 -9.07 1.71
N ASP A 169 -14.02 -9.25 2.83
CA ASP A 169 -15.39 -8.74 3.01
C ASP A 169 -15.44 -7.21 3.01
N ALA A 170 -16.65 -6.65 2.86
CA ALA A 170 -16.84 -5.20 2.88
C ALA A 170 -16.40 -4.60 4.23
N PRO A 171 -15.46 -3.64 4.24
CA PRO A 171 -15.02 -3.00 5.47
C PRO A 171 -16.05 -2.00 5.98
N THR A 172 -15.93 -1.62 7.26
CA THR A 172 -16.62 -0.42 7.76
C THR A 172 -15.96 0.81 7.15
N VAL A 173 -16.76 1.69 6.54
CA VAL A 173 -16.27 2.88 5.84
C VAL A 173 -16.78 4.17 6.47
N GLY A 174 -15.92 5.17 6.49
CA GLY A 174 -16.28 6.55 6.83
C GLY A 174 -17.06 7.22 5.70
N SER A 175 -17.40 8.48 5.91
CA SER A 175 -18.20 9.23 4.96
C SER A 175 -17.43 9.63 3.69
N THR A 176 -18.13 9.59 2.55
CA THR A 176 -17.69 10.19 1.28
C THR A 176 -16.38 9.65 0.72
N ILE A 177 -16.06 8.36 0.92
CA ILE A 177 -14.74 7.80 0.56
C ILE A 177 -14.40 7.98 -0.93
N PHE A 178 -15.39 8.01 -1.83
CA PHE A 178 -15.21 8.16 -3.28
C PHE A 178 -15.61 9.53 -3.84
N ARG A 179 -15.73 10.58 -3.00
CA ARG A 179 -16.10 11.92 -3.49
C ARG A 179 -15.09 12.40 -4.54
N GLY A 180 -15.55 12.69 -5.76
CA GLY A 180 -14.68 13.17 -6.84
C GLY A 180 -13.89 12.07 -7.56
N VAL A 181 -14.14 10.80 -7.24
CA VAL A 181 -13.77 9.66 -8.10
C VAL A 181 -14.73 9.61 -9.29
N ALA A 182 -14.25 9.17 -10.46
CA ALA A 182 -15.07 9.05 -11.66
C ALA A 182 -16.25 8.10 -11.43
N SER A 183 -17.45 8.46 -11.87
CA SER A 183 -18.65 7.61 -11.74
C SER A 183 -18.58 6.32 -12.56
N SER A 184 -17.64 6.23 -13.52
CA SER A 184 -17.32 5.04 -14.29
C SER A 184 -16.37 4.07 -13.57
N ALA A 185 -15.80 4.47 -12.43
CA ALA A 185 -14.95 3.61 -11.64
C ALA A 185 -15.72 2.42 -11.09
N LYS A 186 -15.02 1.30 -10.88
CA LYS A 186 -15.63 0.04 -10.45
C LYS A 186 -15.00 -0.50 -9.19
N VAL A 187 -15.83 -1.07 -8.33
CA VAL A 187 -15.39 -1.85 -7.18
C VAL A 187 -15.39 -3.32 -7.59
N TYR A 188 -14.23 -3.97 -7.51
CA TYR A 188 -14.07 -5.38 -7.80
C TYR A 188 -13.97 -6.20 -6.51
N VAL A 189 -14.69 -7.31 -6.44
CA VAL A 189 -14.73 -8.18 -5.25
C VAL A 189 -14.60 -9.64 -5.62
N LEU A 190 -14.01 -10.42 -4.72
CA LEU A 190 -13.95 -11.88 -4.86
C LEU A 190 -15.36 -12.49 -4.72
N PRO A 191 -15.69 -13.61 -5.38
CA PRO A 191 -17.03 -14.20 -5.31
C PRO A 191 -17.52 -14.62 -3.93
N ALA A 192 -16.59 -14.95 -3.04
CA ALA A 192 -16.91 -15.30 -1.65
C ALA A 192 -17.05 -14.09 -0.72
N ALA A 193 -16.74 -12.87 -1.19
CA ALA A 193 -16.79 -11.67 -0.38
C ALA A 193 -18.24 -11.30 -0.02
N THR A 194 -18.46 -10.98 1.25
CA THR A 194 -19.75 -10.61 1.82
C THR A 194 -19.80 -9.13 2.17
N GLY A 195 -21.00 -8.60 2.43
CA GLY A 195 -21.22 -7.20 2.83
C GLY A 195 -21.24 -6.18 1.68
N PHE A 196 -21.00 -6.60 0.43
CA PHE A 196 -21.18 -5.75 -0.75
C PHE A 196 -22.59 -5.87 -1.34
N GLY A 197 -23.17 -4.74 -1.75
CA GLY A 197 -24.38 -4.70 -2.56
C GLY A 197 -24.08 -4.65 -4.06
N THR A 198 -25.08 -4.30 -4.87
CA THR A 198 -24.85 -3.97 -6.30
C THR A 198 -24.03 -2.70 -6.49
N THR A 199 -23.96 -1.87 -5.45
CA THR A 199 -23.08 -0.71 -5.33
C THR A 199 -22.39 -0.72 -3.97
N PHE A 200 -21.25 -0.04 -3.89
CA PHE A 200 -20.52 0.21 -2.65
C PHE A 200 -20.10 1.67 -2.63
N GLU A 201 -20.62 2.43 -1.66
CA GLU A 201 -20.39 3.88 -1.54
C GLU A 201 -20.64 4.67 -2.85
N GLY A 202 -21.66 4.23 -3.60
CA GLY A 202 -22.10 4.87 -4.84
C GLY A 202 -21.42 4.40 -6.13
N LEU A 203 -20.38 3.56 -6.04
CA LEU A 203 -19.74 2.94 -7.21
C LEU A 203 -20.36 1.56 -7.50
N PRO A 204 -20.49 1.15 -8.77
CA PRO A 204 -20.94 -0.19 -9.13
C PRO A 204 -19.95 -1.26 -8.64
N VAL A 205 -20.49 -2.37 -8.12
CA VAL A 205 -19.71 -3.54 -7.70
C VAL A 205 -19.75 -4.60 -8.79
N GLU A 206 -18.57 -5.10 -9.17
CA GLU A 206 -18.39 -6.23 -10.07
C GLU A 206 -17.67 -7.36 -9.33
N THR A 207 -18.31 -8.53 -9.31
CA THR A 207 -17.67 -9.75 -8.83
C THR A 207 -16.73 -10.27 -9.90
N PHE A 208 -15.51 -10.67 -9.53
CA PHE A 208 -14.61 -11.34 -10.46
C PHE A 208 -15.26 -12.61 -11.02
N THR A 209 -15.34 -12.71 -12.34
CA THR A 209 -15.69 -13.97 -13.00
C THR A 209 -14.52 -14.93 -12.83
N LEU A 210 -14.74 -16.01 -12.10
CA LEU A 210 -13.73 -17.05 -11.96
C LEU A 210 -13.63 -17.90 -13.23
N PRO A 211 -12.43 -18.37 -13.60
CA PRO A 211 -12.27 -19.41 -14.60
C PRO A 211 -13.14 -20.64 -14.25
N PRO A 212 -13.64 -21.40 -15.24
CA PRO A 212 -14.53 -22.55 -14.99
C PRO A 212 -13.96 -23.63 -14.05
N SER A 213 -12.64 -23.69 -13.91
CA SER A 213 -11.92 -24.59 -13.03
C SER A 213 -11.85 -24.13 -11.57
N ILE A 214 -12.10 -22.85 -11.30
CA ILE A 214 -11.95 -22.24 -9.96
C ILE A 214 -13.33 -22.00 -9.34
N HIS A 215 -13.53 -22.58 -8.16
CA HIS A 215 -14.71 -22.39 -7.33
C HIS A 215 -14.65 -21.09 -6.53
N ALA A 216 -13.50 -20.83 -5.91
CA ALA A 216 -13.29 -19.66 -5.06
C ALA A 216 -11.82 -19.25 -5.02
N ILE A 217 -11.58 -17.95 -4.87
CA ILE A 217 -10.27 -17.39 -4.51
C ILE A 217 -10.47 -16.67 -3.19
N ALA A 218 -9.63 -16.96 -2.20
CA ALA A 218 -9.66 -16.32 -0.90
C ALA A 218 -8.23 -16.05 -0.42
N HIS A 219 -8.05 -15.03 0.41
CA HIS A 219 -6.77 -14.84 1.09
C HIS A 219 -6.65 -15.84 2.24
N HIS A 220 -5.48 -16.45 2.43
CA HIS A 220 -5.19 -17.37 3.52
C HIS A 220 -3.73 -17.20 3.99
N ASN A 221 -3.53 -16.52 5.12
CA ASN A 221 -2.22 -16.09 5.60
C ASN A 221 -1.49 -15.24 4.54
N ASP A 222 -0.25 -15.58 4.18
CA ASP A 222 0.56 -14.89 3.14
C ASP A 222 0.36 -15.47 1.72
N ASN A 223 -0.74 -16.19 1.49
CA ASN A 223 -1.03 -16.86 0.23
C ASN A 223 -2.47 -16.58 -0.24
N LEU A 224 -2.70 -16.70 -1.55
CA LEU A 224 -4.04 -16.89 -2.11
C LEU A 224 -4.39 -18.38 -2.06
N LEU A 225 -5.47 -18.72 -1.37
CA LEU A 225 -6.10 -20.03 -1.44
C LEU A 225 -7.01 -20.08 -2.66
N ILE A 226 -6.69 -20.95 -3.61
CA ILE A 226 -7.46 -21.22 -4.81
C ILE A 226 -8.22 -22.53 -4.58
N THR A 227 -9.54 -22.46 -4.50
CA THR A 227 -10.43 -23.63 -4.37
C THR A 227 -10.97 -23.98 -5.75
N LEU A 228 -10.93 -25.26 -6.10
CA LEU A 228 -11.35 -25.77 -7.41
C LEU A 228 -12.76 -26.31 -7.38
N ASN A 229 -13.44 -26.27 -8.52
CA ASN A 229 -14.73 -26.94 -8.66
C ASN A 229 -14.54 -28.47 -8.56
N GLU A 230 -15.52 -29.17 -7.97
CA GLU A 230 -15.48 -30.63 -7.86
C GLU A 230 -15.23 -31.30 -9.22
N GLY A 231 -14.39 -32.35 -9.23
CA GLY A 231 -14.01 -33.06 -10.46
C GLY A 231 -12.93 -32.36 -11.31
N THR A 232 -12.46 -31.18 -10.92
CA THR A 232 -11.35 -30.50 -11.62
C THR A 232 -10.02 -31.20 -11.32
N SER A 233 -9.26 -31.54 -12.36
CA SER A 233 -7.90 -32.10 -12.27
C SER A 233 -7.02 -31.50 -13.36
N GLY A 234 -5.69 -31.58 -13.24
CA GLY A 234 -4.80 -31.15 -14.33
C GLY A 234 -4.59 -29.64 -14.47
N ILE A 235 -4.92 -28.83 -13.46
CA ILE A 235 -4.70 -27.38 -13.54
C ILE A 235 -3.22 -27.05 -13.68
N THR A 236 -2.92 -26.23 -14.68
CA THR A 236 -1.64 -25.56 -14.83
C THR A 236 -1.80 -24.10 -14.40
N VAL A 237 -0.82 -23.59 -13.64
CA VAL A 237 -0.75 -22.19 -13.25
C VAL A 237 0.46 -21.57 -13.91
N GLU A 238 0.26 -20.45 -14.56
CA GLU A 238 1.35 -19.63 -15.07
C GLU A 238 1.38 -18.30 -14.32
N GLU A 239 2.56 -17.79 -14.06
CA GLU A 239 2.76 -16.50 -13.39
C GLU A 239 3.62 -15.55 -14.21
N THR A 240 3.35 -14.26 -14.06
CA THR A 240 4.20 -13.18 -14.60
C THR A 240 4.25 -12.01 -13.63
N ALA A 241 5.34 -11.24 -13.70
CA ALA A 241 5.44 -9.93 -13.05
C ALA A 241 4.89 -8.79 -13.94
N ASP A 242 4.63 -9.08 -15.22
CA ASP A 242 4.20 -8.11 -16.23
C ASP A 242 3.08 -8.73 -17.07
N LEU A 243 1.86 -8.19 -16.97
CA LEU A 243 0.69 -8.62 -17.74
C LEU A 243 0.89 -8.56 -19.25
N THR A 244 1.78 -7.69 -19.72
CA THR A 244 2.05 -7.49 -21.14
C THR A 244 3.08 -8.47 -21.69
N ALA A 245 3.69 -9.30 -20.84
CA ALA A 245 4.67 -10.29 -21.26
C ALA A 245 4.01 -11.39 -22.13
N ASP A 246 4.62 -11.65 -23.29
CA ASP A 246 4.17 -12.70 -24.21
C ASP A 246 4.40 -14.12 -23.66
N ASN A 247 5.36 -14.27 -22.73
CA ASN A 247 5.73 -15.57 -22.14
C ASN A 247 5.57 -15.53 -20.62
N TRP A 248 4.55 -16.22 -20.11
CA TRP A 248 4.35 -16.39 -18.68
C TRP A 248 5.12 -17.62 -18.21
N ILE A 249 5.68 -17.56 -17.00
CA ILE A 249 6.42 -18.68 -16.43
C ILE A 249 5.41 -19.70 -15.94
N THR A 250 5.43 -20.91 -16.49
CA THR A 250 4.65 -22.01 -15.93
C THR A 250 5.19 -22.36 -14.55
N ASN A 251 4.46 -21.98 -13.51
CA ASN A 251 4.78 -22.39 -12.16
C ASN A 251 4.12 -23.76 -11.95
N HIS A 252 4.95 -24.79 -11.77
CA HIS A 252 4.59 -26.21 -11.76
C HIS A 252 3.19 -26.54 -11.21
N ASN A 253 2.49 -27.48 -11.87
CA ASN A 253 1.23 -28.13 -11.45
C ASN A 253 1.08 -28.12 -9.91
N PRO A 254 0.29 -27.19 -9.35
CA PRO A 254 0.23 -27.03 -7.91
C PRO A 254 -0.30 -28.31 -7.28
N THR A 255 0.27 -28.69 -6.14
CA THR A 255 -0.22 -29.87 -5.42
C THR A 255 -1.60 -29.55 -4.84
N VAL A 256 -2.64 -30.07 -5.48
CA VAL A 256 -4.03 -29.89 -5.04
C VAL A 256 -4.30 -30.82 -3.85
N THR A 257 -4.64 -30.24 -2.71
CA THR A 257 -5.02 -30.97 -1.49
C THR A 257 -6.46 -30.60 -1.14
N ASN A 258 -7.34 -31.59 -0.98
CA ASN A 258 -8.78 -31.38 -0.70
C ASN A 258 -9.45 -30.38 -1.66
N GLY A 259 -9.11 -30.46 -2.95
CA GLY A 259 -9.68 -29.58 -3.97
C GLY A 259 -9.15 -28.14 -3.96
N ALA A 260 -8.08 -27.83 -3.24
CA ALA A 260 -7.50 -26.49 -3.22
C ALA A 260 -5.97 -26.49 -3.29
N PHE A 261 -5.38 -25.35 -3.67
CA PHE A 261 -3.95 -25.07 -3.59
C PHE A 261 -3.68 -23.62 -3.21
N GLN A 262 -2.43 -23.31 -2.85
CA GLN A 262 -2.03 -21.97 -2.42
C GLN A 262 -1.02 -21.36 -3.39
N LEU A 263 -1.18 -20.07 -3.67
CA LEU A 263 -0.23 -19.26 -4.44
C LEU A 263 0.37 -18.19 -3.52
N PRO A 264 1.70 -18.00 -3.50
CA PRO A 264 2.33 -17.01 -2.63
C PRO A 264 1.96 -15.58 -3.02
N THR A 265 1.66 -14.74 -2.02
CA THR A 265 1.51 -13.28 -2.19
C THR A 265 2.74 -12.51 -1.68
N THR A 266 3.81 -13.21 -1.33
CA THR A 266 4.95 -12.69 -0.55
C THR A 266 5.92 -11.79 -1.32
N HIS A 267 5.71 -11.50 -2.61
CA HIS A 267 6.62 -10.66 -3.40
C HIS A 267 5.83 -9.80 -4.41
N THR A 268 6.44 -8.69 -4.88
CA THR A 268 6.06 -7.77 -5.99
C THR A 268 4.87 -8.22 -6.85
N GLN A 269 3.94 -7.31 -7.21
CA GLN A 269 2.76 -7.56 -8.07
C GLN A 269 2.97 -8.73 -9.07
N ARG A 270 2.23 -9.82 -8.85
CA ARG A 270 2.22 -11.02 -9.69
C ARG A 270 0.84 -11.20 -10.29
N TYR A 271 0.80 -11.72 -11.52
CA TYR A 271 -0.41 -12.09 -12.22
C TYR A 271 -0.38 -13.59 -12.46
N PHE A 272 -1.54 -14.23 -12.31
CA PHE A 272 -1.69 -15.68 -12.47
C PHE A 272 -2.71 -16.00 -13.57
N ARG A 273 -2.34 -16.94 -14.43
CA ARG A 273 -3.21 -17.50 -15.48
C ARG A 273 -3.43 -18.96 -15.16
N PHE A 274 -4.69 -19.40 -15.25
CA PHE A 274 -5.08 -20.77 -14.97
C PHE A 274 -5.56 -21.41 -16.27
N SER A 275 -5.05 -22.60 -16.56
CA SER A 275 -5.51 -23.42 -17.69
C SER A 275 -5.80 -24.85 -17.22
N ASN A 276 -6.76 -25.48 -17.88
CA ASN A 276 -7.15 -26.88 -17.74
C ASN A 276 -7.55 -27.39 -19.13
#